data_AF-A0A3N6MIA8-F1
#
_entry.id   AF-A0A3N6MIA8-F1
#
_cell.length_a   1.000
_cell.length_b   1.000
_cell.length_c   1.000
_cell.angle_alpha   90.00
_cell.angle_beta   90.00
_cell.angle_gamma   90.00
#
_symmetry.space_group_name_H-M   'P 1'
#
loop_
_entity.id
_entity.type
_entity.pdbx_description
1 polymer ?
#
loop_
_entity_poly.entity_id
_entity_poly.type
_entity_poly.pdbx_seq_one_letter_code
_entity_poly.pdbx_strand_id
1 'polypeptide(L)'
;MSTRIVTKPQWETFEQSSALAFLLGGVLFTLVVVSLIALGETVPEIGLELALVAVFVLVAVGMGGLRPKLQHRAARLTDVGTLGAAIAIVGALLALVMLAVVSVTGWNPGILELVIWMGTLAALALGFLAFGAAIWKTEAVKRITGGLLVAGGVFLLVYIANTILWELEVVALVMMVLWGLVLLGVGTALRTEPRPRLAERLEDGTA
;
A
#
# COMPACT_ATOMS: atom_id res chain seq x y z
N MET A 1 26.02 23.93 -16.70
CA MET A 1 25.24 24.11 -15.47
C MET A 1 24.79 22.73 -14.99
N SER A 2 25.43 22.22 -13.94
CA SER A 2 25.10 20.92 -13.33
C SER A 2 23.88 21.10 -12.43
N THR A 3 22.75 20.48 -12.80
CA THR A 3 21.60 20.30 -11.91
C THR A 3 21.98 19.27 -10.86
N ARG A 4 22.55 19.73 -9.73
CA ARG A 4 22.68 18.91 -8.53
C ARG A 4 21.27 18.47 -8.12
N ILE A 5 20.93 17.22 -8.36
CA ILE A 5 19.77 16.58 -7.75
C ILE A 5 20.13 16.42 -6.27
N VAL A 6 19.71 17.38 -5.46
CA VAL A 6 19.82 17.29 -4.00
C VAL A 6 18.77 16.27 -3.54
N THR A 7 19.11 14.99 -3.58
CA THR A 7 18.36 13.98 -2.83
C THR A 7 18.65 14.23 -1.36
N LYS A 8 17.74 14.91 -0.66
CA LYS A 8 17.83 15.11 0.79
C LYS A 8 18.03 13.73 1.46
N PRO A 9 18.92 13.58 2.47
CA PRO A 9 19.20 12.31 3.14
C PRO A 9 17.93 11.60 3.69
N GLN A 10 16.88 12.37 3.96
CA GLN A 10 15.56 11.84 4.35
C GLN A 10 14.93 10.93 3.27
N TRP A 11 15.12 11.23 1.98
CA TRP A 11 14.54 10.45 0.89
C TRP A 11 15.20 9.08 0.73
N GLU A 12 16.50 8.99 1.03
CA GLU A 12 17.24 7.73 0.98
C GLU A 12 16.71 6.75 2.04
N THR A 13 16.43 7.24 3.25
CA THR A 13 15.79 6.44 4.30
C THR A 13 14.38 5.98 3.92
N PHE A 14 13.59 6.84 3.26
CA PHE A 14 12.24 6.50 2.79
C PHE A 14 12.23 5.47 1.66
N GLU A 15 13.20 5.53 0.74
CA GLU A 15 13.34 4.53 -0.31
C GLU A 15 13.72 3.15 0.26
N GLN A 16 14.57 3.12 1.29
CA GLN A 16 14.97 1.89 1.97
C GLN A 16 13.86 1.30 2.83
N SER A 17 13.04 2.15 3.46
CA SER A 17 11.91 1.71 4.27
C SER A 17 10.73 1.22 3.43
N SER A 18 10.61 1.59 2.15
CA SER A 18 9.52 1.16 1.26
C SER A 18 9.40 -0.36 1.17
N ALA A 19 10.51 -1.05 0.86
CA ALA A 19 10.52 -2.51 0.74
C ALA A 19 10.14 -3.20 2.07
N LEU A 20 10.68 -2.69 3.18
CA LEU A 20 10.36 -3.19 4.52
C LEU A 20 8.90 -2.96 4.88
N ALA A 21 8.34 -1.79 4.56
CA ALA A 21 6.95 -1.46 4.85
C ALA A 21 5.98 -2.38 4.08
N PHE A 22 6.25 -2.67 2.81
CA PHE A 22 5.48 -3.67 2.05
C PHE A 22 5.63 -5.09 2.60
N LEU A 23 6.83 -5.50 3.00
CA LEU A 23 7.05 -6.81 3.61
C LEU A 23 6.33 -6.95 4.96
N LEU A 24 6.47 -5.97 5.85
CA LEU A 24 5.81 -5.96 7.15
C LEU A 24 4.29 -5.91 6.99
N GLY A 25 3.79 -5.06 6.09
CA GLY A 25 2.37 -4.99 5.76
C GLY A 25 1.85 -6.32 5.21
N GLY A 26 2.59 -6.96 4.31
CA GLY A 26 2.23 -8.27 3.75
C GLY A 26 2.24 -9.40 4.78
N VAL A 27 3.25 -9.46 5.65
CA VAL A 27 3.32 -10.44 6.74
C VAL A 27 2.17 -10.22 7.71
N LEU A 28 1.96 -8.99 8.17
CA LEU A 28 0.88 -8.66 9.10
C LEU A 28 -0.49 -8.98 8.50
N PHE A 29 -0.71 -8.63 7.23
CA PHE A 29 -1.96 -8.95 6.54
C PHE A 29 -2.16 -10.46 6.41
N THR A 30 -1.11 -11.21 6.08
CA THR A 30 -1.18 -12.67 6.02
C THR A 30 -1.54 -13.27 7.38
N LEU A 31 -0.97 -12.74 8.47
CA LEU A 31 -1.32 -13.16 9.84
C LEU A 31 -2.79 -12.87 10.17
N VAL A 32 -3.31 -11.71 9.75
CA VAL A 32 -4.74 -11.39 9.90
C VAL A 32 -5.60 -12.43 9.18
N VAL A 33 -5.31 -12.70 7.91
CA VAL A 33 -6.07 -13.67 7.10
C VAL A 33 -5.98 -15.09 7.69
N VAL A 34 -4.79 -15.54 8.09
CA VAL A 34 -4.61 -16.85 8.71
C VAL A 34 -5.36 -16.94 10.04
N SER A 35 -5.38 -15.86 10.84
CA SER A 35 -6.13 -15.82 12.09
C SER A 35 -7.64 -15.94 11.84
N LEU A 36 -8.18 -15.25 10.83
CA LEU A 36 -9.59 -15.39 10.44
C LEU A 36 -9.92 -16.83 10.03
N ILE A 37 -9.06 -17.46 9.24
CA ILE A 37 -9.28 -18.84 8.77
C ILE A 37 -9.17 -19.86 9.91
N ALA A 38 -8.16 -19.71 10.78
CA ALA A 38 -7.82 -20.72 11.78
C ALA A 38 -8.64 -20.60 13.07
N LEU A 39 -9.02 -19.37 13.45
CA LEU A 39 -9.65 -19.06 14.74
C LEU A 39 -11.10 -18.59 14.60
N GLY A 40 -11.54 -18.17 13.40
CA GLY A 40 -12.92 -17.76 13.14
C GLY A 40 -13.41 -16.70 14.12
N GLU A 41 -14.59 -16.92 14.70
CA GLU A 41 -15.27 -16.03 15.65
C GLU A 41 -14.54 -15.86 17.00
N THR A 42 -13.47 -16.63 17.27
CA THR A 42 -12.74 -16.54 18.55
C THR A 42 -11.71 -15.41 18.57
N VAL A 43 -11.47 -14.73 17.44
CA VAL A 43 -10.54 -13.60 17.35
C VAL A 43 -11.24 -12.33 17.83
N PRO A 44 -10.65 -11.58 18.79
CA PRO A 44 -11.20 -10.28 19.18
C PRO A 44 -11.23 -9.32 17.99
N GLU A 45 -12.43 -8.83 17.63
CA GLU A 45 -12.65 -7.91 16.51
C GLU A 45 -11.74 -6.68 16.58
N ILE A 46 -11.62 -6.08 17.77
CA ILE A 46 -10.76 -4.90 18.01
C ILE A 46 -9.29 -5.17 17.64
N GLY A 47 -8.76 -6.37 17.94
CA GLY A 47 -7.37 -6.71 17.62
C GLY A 47 -7.15 -6.84 16.12
N LEU A 48 -8.16 -7.34 15.39
CA LEU A 48 -8.12 -7.53 13.95
C LEU A 48 -8.20 -6.20 13.20
N GLU A 49 -9.10 -5.31 13.64
CA GLU A 49 -9.24 -3.97 13.05
C GLU A 49 -7.98 -3.12 13.24
N LEU A 50 -7.38 -3.16 14.45
CA LEU A 50 -6.10 -2.50 14.70
C LEU A 50 -4.98 -3.02 13.79
N ALA A 51 -4.92 -4.34 13.58
CA ALA A 51 -3.95 -4.95 12.67
C ALA A 51 -4.19 -4.53 11.22
N LEU A 52 -5.44 -4.49 10.76
CA LEU A 52 -5.80 -4.02 9.42
C LEU A 52 -5.41 -2.55 9.20
N VAL A 53 -5.67 -1.67 10.16
CA VAL A 53 -5.24 -0.27 10.08
C VAL A 53 -3.72 -0.17 9.99
N ALA A 54 -3.00 -0.93 10.81
CA ALA A 54 -1.54 -0.98 10.73
C ALA A 54 -1.05 -1.46 9.35
N VAL A 55 -1.71 -2.45 8.73
CA VAL A 55 -1.42 -2.87 7.35
C VAL A 55 -1.60 -1.70 6.38
N PHE A 56 -2.74 -1.00 6.41
CA PHE A 56 -2.99 0.11 5.49
C PHE A 56 -1.97 1.24 5.63
N VAL A 57 -1.60 1.58 6.88
CA VAL A 57 -0.55 2.58 7.14
C VAL A 57 0.79 2.11 6.59
N LEU A 58 1.20 0.87 6.86
CA LEU A 58 2.46 0.31 6.35
C LEU A 58 2.49 0.31 4.81
N VAL A 59 1.40 -0.10 4.17
CA VAL A 59 1.31 -0.13 2.71
C VAL A 59 1.35 1.28 2.13
N ALA A 60 0.63 2.23 2.70
CA ALA A 60 0.66 3.63 2.26
C ALA A 60 2.04 4.28 2.44
N VAL A 61 2.74 3.99 3.55
CA VAL A 61 4.14 4.39 3.76
C VAL A 61 5.05 3.75 2.71
N GLY A 62 4.84 2.46 2.42
CA GLY A 62 5.52 1.72 1.35
C GLY A 62 5.40 2.42 0.01
N MET A 63 4.18 2.81 -0.37
CA MET A 63 3.89 3.58 -1.58
C MET A 63 4.53 4.96 -1.56
N GLY A 64 4.48 5.66 -0.42
CA GLY A 64 5.14 6.95 -0.23
C GLY A 64 6.64 6.89 -0.50
N GLY A 65 7.31 5.80 -0.11
CA GLY A 65 8.72 5.56 -0.38
C GLY A 65 9.06 5.30 -1.86
N LEU A 66 8.07 5.05 -2.74
CA LEU A 66 8.27 4.94 -4.19
C LEU A 66 8.27 6.30 -4.89
N ARG A 67 7.68 7.34 -4.28
CA ARG A 67 7.56 8.69 -4.85
C ARG A 67 8.90 9.25 -5.34
N PRO A 68 10.01 9.22 -4.58
CA PRO A 68 11.26 9.87 -4.99
C PRO A 68 11.83 9.29 -6.28
N LYS A 69 11.68 7.98 -6.48
CA LYS A 69 12.15 7.25 -7.67
C LYS A 69 11.38 7.62 -8.94
N LEU A 70 10.12 8.02 -8.80
CA LEU A 70 9.19 8.17 -9.91
C LEU A 70 8.83 9.64 -10.22
N GLN A 71 8.93 10.53 -9.23
CA GLN A 71 8.46 11.91 -9.33
C GLN A 71 9.11 12.69 -10.49
N HIS A 72 10.39 12.45 -10.76
CA HIS A 72 11.12 13.15 -11.84
C HIS A 72 10.72 12.71 -13.25
N ARG A 73 10.15 11.51 -13.41
CA ARG A 73 9.83 10.92 -14.73
C ARG A 73 8.33 10.81 -15.00
N ALA A 74 7.52 10.73 -13.94
CA ALA A 74 6.06 10.60 -14.03
C ALA A 74 5.35 11.33 -12.88
N ALA A 75 5.57 12.65 -12.76
CA ALA A 75 5.02 13.48 -11.68
C ALA A 75 3.51 13.29 -11.47
N ARG A 76 2.69 13.43 -12.53
CA ARG A 76 1.22 13.32 -12.42
C ARG A 76 0.75 11.99 -11.83
N LEU A 77 1.29 10.87 -12.32
CA LEU A 77 0.92 9.54 -11.82
C LEU A 77 1.41 9.33 -10.39
N THR A 78 2.61 9.83 -10.08
CA THR A 78 3.19 9.76 -8.74
C THR A 78 2.38 10.58 -7.72
N ASP A 79 1.89 11.75 -8.12
CA ASP A 79 1.07 12.61 -7.26
C ASP A 79 -0.31 11.99 -7.00
N VAL A 80 -0.96 11.40 -8.02
CA VAL A 80 -2.19 10.61 -7.83
C VAL A 80 -1.93 9.42 -6.89
N GLY A 81 -0.82 8.71 -7.09
CA GLY A 81 -0.37 7.63 -6.22
C GLY A 81 -0.23 8.04 -4.76
N THR A 82 0.43 9.18 -4.54
CA THR A 82 0.69 9.74 -3.21
C THR A 82 -0.59 10.25 -2.55
N LEU A 83 -1.48 10.89 -3.33
CA LEU A 83 -2.77 11.33 -2.84
C LEU A 83 -3.64 10.15 -2.41
N GLY A 84 -3.69 9.08 -3.22
CA GLY A 84 -4.38 7.84 -2.87
C GLY A 84 -3.86 7.22 -1.57
N ALA A 85 -2.54 7.14 -1.41
CA ALA A 85 -1.91 6.66 -0.17
C ALA A 85 -2.26 7.55 1.04
N ALA A 86 -2.24 8.89 0.88
CA ALA A 86 -2.60 9.81 1.94
C ALA A 86 -4.08 9.69 2.36
N ILE A 87 -4.99 9.60 1.38
CA ILE A 87 -6.42 9.37 1.64
C ILE A 87 -6.62 8.04 2.37
N ALA A 88 -5.89 6.98 1.97
CA ALA A 88 -5.98 5.69 2.64
C ALA A 88 -5.52 5.75 4.11
N ILE A 89 -4.46 6.50 4.42
CA ILE A 89 -4.03 6.73 5.82
C ILE A 89 -5.12 7.46 6.59
N VAL A 90 -5.66 8.55 6.03
CA VAL A 90 -6.72 9.33 6.69
C VAL A 90 -7.96 8.46 6.92
N GLY A 91 -8.38 7.69 5.93
CA GLY A 91 -9.50 6.77 6.04
C GLY A 91 -9.28 5.67 7.09
N ALA A 92 -8.09 5.08 7.14
CA ALA A 92 -7.74 4.08 8.16
C ALA A 92 -7.73 4.68 9.58
N LEU A 93 -7.24 5.91 9.75
CA LEU A 93 -7.31 6.63 11.03
C LEU A 93 -8.75 7.00 11.42
N LEU A 94 -9.58 7.40 10.46
CA LEU A 94 -11.00 7.65 10.70
C LEU A 94 -11.73 6.37 11.12
N ALA A 95 -11.37 5.21 10.56
CA ALA A 95 -11.90 3.92 11.00
C ALA A 95 -11.54 3.63 12.47
N LEU A 96 -10.30 3.90 12.91
CA LEU A 96 -9.93 3.79 14.33
C LEU A 96 -10.72 4.72 15.24
N VAL A 97 -10.92 5.98 14.81
CA VAL A 97 -11.71 6.94 15.58
C VAL A 97 -13.15 6.45 15.69
N MET A 98 -13.74 5.92 14.62
CA MET A 98 -15.07 5.34 14.64
C MET A 98 -15.16 4.15 15.59
N LEU A 99 -14.21 3.21 15.54
CA LEU A 99 -14.14 2.08 16.48
C LEU A 99 -14.09 2.56 17.95
N ALA A 100 -13.28 3.58 18.24
CA ALA A 100 -13.20 4.17 19.57
C ALA A 100 -14.53 4.83 19.99
N VAL A 101 -15.23 5.50 19.09
CA VAL A 101 -16.55 6.09 19.36
C VAL A 101 -17.59 5.00 19.61
N VAL A 102 -17.64 3.96 18.77
CA VAL A 102 -18.58 2.82 18.91
C VAL A 102 -18.39 2.15 20.27
N SER A 103 -17.14 1.86 20.66
CA SER A 103 -16.84 1.19 21.93
C SER A 103 -17.20 2.01 23.18
N VAL A 104 -17.15 3.35 23.10
CA VAL A 104 -17.48 4.24 24.23
C VAL A 104 -18.97 4.57 24.29
N THR A 105 -19.61 4.77 23.13
CA THR A 105 -20.97 5.34 23.05
C THR A 105 -22.05 4.31 22.70
N GLY A 106 -21.66 3.14 22.20
CA GLY A 106 -22.58 2.13 21.66
C GLY A 106 -23.27 2.54 20.35
N TRP A 107 -22.89 3.67 19.76
CA TRP A 107 -23.43 4.12 18.47
C TRP A 107 -22.82 3.31 17.32
N ASN A 108 -23.65 2.62 16.54
CA ASN A 108 -23.21 1.89 15.35
C ASN A 108 -23.59 2.67 14.07
N PRO A 109 -22.61 3.23 13.34
CA PRO A 109 -22.89 4.07 12.18
C PRO A 109 -22.97 3.30 10.85
N GLY A 110 -22.91 1.97 10.85
CA GLY A 110 -23.13 1.04 9.72
C GLY A 110 -22.69 1.53 8.33
N ILE A 111 -23.56 2.30 7.67
CA ILE A 111 -23.30 2.87 6.33
C ILE A 111 -22.04 3.76 6.31
N LEU A 112 -21.82 4.58 7.32
CA LEU A 112 -20.66 5.48 7.36
C LEU A 112 -19.34 4.70 7.45
N GLU A 113 -19.34 3.64 8.26
CA GLU A 113 -18.20 2.73 8.40
C GLU A 113 -17.88 2.03 7.07
N LEU A 114 -18.91 1.50 6.40
CA LEU A 114 -18.76 0.89 5.07
C LEU A 114 -18.16 1.88 4.07
N VAL A 115 -18.65 3.12 4.05
CA VAL A 115 -18.14 4.17 3.13
C VAL A 115 -16.67 4.50 3.41
N ILE A 116 -16.28 4.60 4.69
CA ILE A 116 -14.89 4.86 5.08
C ILE A 116 -13.99 3.71 4.63
N TRP A 117 -14.39 2.46 4.88
CA TRP A 117 -13.60 1.29 4.48
C TRP A 117 -13.48 1.16 2.96
N MET A 118 -14.61 1.22 2.24
CA MET A 118 -14.60 1.11 0.77
C MET A 118 -13.85 2.27 0.12
N GLY A 119 -14.01 3.49 0.65
CA GLY A 119 -13.26 4.67 0.20
C GLY A 119 -11.75 4.53 0.42
N THR A 120 -11.34 3.99 1.57
CA THR A 120 -9.93 3.70 1.89
C THR A 120 -9.34 2.70 0.90
N LEU A 121 -10.04 1.58 0.66
CA LEU A 121 -9.61 0.55 -0.29
C LEU A 121 -9.55 1.10 -1.72
N ALA A 122 -10.53 1.90 -2.13
CA ALA A 122 -10.56 2.51 -3.46
C ALA A 122 -9.37 3.47 -3.65
N ALA A 123 -9.09 4.31 -2.67
CA ALA A 123 -7.95 5.23 -2.70
C ALA A 123 -6.61 4.48 -2.78
N LEU A 124 -6.47 3.40 -2.01
CA LEU A 124 -5.30 2.52 -2.05
C LEU A 124 -5.16 1.85 -3.43
N ALA A 125 -6.25 1.31 -3.98
CA ALA A 125 -6.28 0.67 -5.28
C ALA A 125 -5.87 1.62 -6.41
N LEU A 126 -6.43 2.83 -6.42
CA LEU A 126 -6.05 3.88 -7.36
C LEU A 126 -4.57 4.24 -7.22
N GLY A 127 -4.06 4.31 -5.99
CA GLY A 127 -2.66 4.59 -5.77
C GLY A 127 -1.74 3.48 -6.28
N PHE A 128 -2.09 2.22 -6.06
CA PHE A 128 -1.39 1.05 -6.59
C PHE A 128 -1.32 1.08 -8.12
N LEU A 129 -2.47 1.33 -8.77
CA LEU A 129 -2.55 1.43 -10.23
C LEU A 129 -1.71 2.60 -10.76
N ALA A 130 -1.76 3.76 -10.11
CA ALA A 130 -1.00 4.94 -10.53
C ALA A 130 0.51 4.73 -10.40
N PHE A 131 0.99 4.17 -9.28
CA PHE A 131 2.40 3.82 -9.09
C PHE A 131 2.84 2.70 -10.04
N GLY A 132 2.03 1.65 -10.22
CA GLY A 132 2.32 0.56 -11.15
C GLY A 132 2.45 1.05 -12.59
N ALA A 133 1.52 1.90 -13.05
CA ALA A 133 1.58 2.54 -14.36
C ALA A 133 2.81 3.46 -14.50
N ALA A 134 3.16 4.21 -13.44
CA ALA A 134 4.35 5.05 -13.43
C ALA A 134 5.63 4.22 -13.57
N ILE A 135 5.74 3.07 -12.90
CA ILE A 135 6.89 2.16 -13.01
C ILE A 135 7.01 1.61 -14.43
N TRP A 136 5.91 1.12 -15.02
CA TRP A 136 5.93 0.64 -16.40
C TRP A 136 6.29 1.72 -17.42
N LYS A 137 5.86 2.96 -17.19
CA LYS A 137 6.17 4.07 -18.09
C LYS A 137 7.63 4.53 -17.99
N THR A 138 8.22 4.47 -16.80
CA THR A 138 9.50 5.17 -16.52
C THR A 138 10.71 4.26 -16.39
N GLU A 139 10.46 2.95 -16.23
CA GLU A 139 11.49 1.91 -16.00
C GLU A 139 12.48 2.24 -14.88
N ALA A 140 12.10 3.15 -13.96
CA ALA A 140 12.94 3.54 -12.83
C ALA A 140 13.08 2.41 -11.80
N VAL A 141 12.20 1.43 -11.86
CA VAL A 141 12.02 0.27 -10.97
C VAL A 141 11.72 -0.93 -11.88
N LYS A 142 11.97 -2.17 -11.44
CA LYS A 142 11.70 -3.36 -12.26
C LYS A 142 10.23 -3.41 -12.68
N ARG A 143 9.98 -3.76 -13.94
CA ARG A 143 8.61 -3.93 -14.50
C ARG A 143 7.76 -4.94 -13.73
N ILE A 144 8.40 -5.94 -13.09
CA ILE A 144 7.74 -6.90 -12.20
C ILE A 144 7.08 -6.18 -11.01
N THR A 145 7.78 -5.26 -10.35
CA THR A 145 7.23 -4.45 -9.25
C THR A 145 6.02 -3.65 -9.72
N GLY A 146 6.11 -3.03 -10.91
CA GLY A 146 4.99 -2.33 -11.53
C GLY A 146 3.78 -3.24 -11.78
N GLY A 147 4.02 -4.45 -12.30
CA GLY A 147 2.96 -5.42 -12.55
C GLY A 147 2.30 -5.95 -11.29
N LEU A 148 3.08 -6.18 -10.22
CA LEU A 148 2.54 -6.57 -8.92
C LEU A 148 1.68 -5.46 -8.31
N LEU A 149 2.09 -4.20 -8.40
CA LEU A 149 1.27 -3.07 -7.96
C LEU A 149 -0.03 -2.96 -8.77
N VAL A 150 0.02 -3.11 -10.09
CA VAL A 150 -1.20 -3.12 -10.91
C VAL A 150 -2.11 -4.27 -10.52
N ALA A 151 -1.58 -5.49 -10.36
CA ALA A 151 -2.35 -6.65 -9.92
C ALA A 151 -3.01 -6.42 -8.56
N GLY A 152 -2.27 -5.88 -7.59
CA GLY A 152 -2.80 -5.52 -6.26
C GLY A 152 -3.93 -4.50 -6.33
N GLY A 153 -3.79 -3.47 -7.16
CA GLY A 153 -4.85 -2.48 -7.38
C GLY A 153 -6.10 -3.08 -8.02
N VAL A 154 -5.92 -3.95 -9.03
CA VAL A 154 -7.04 -4.66 -9.66
C VAL A 154 -7.75 -5.59 -8.67
N PHE A 155 -7.01 -6.35 -7.85
CA PHE A 155 -7.62 -7.21 -6.83
C PHE A 155 -8.48 -6.42 -5.84
N LEU A 156 -8.01 -5.25 -5.40
CA LEU A 156 -8.79 -4.38 -4.52
C LEU A 156 -10.05 -3.84 -5.20
N LEU A 157 -9.98 -3.42 -6.46
CA LEU A 157 -11.17 -2.96 -7.19
C LEU A 157 -12.18 -4.09 -7.41
N VAL A 158 -11.70 -5.29 -7.74
CA VAL A 158 -12.55 -6.48 -7.88
C VAL A 158 -13.19 -6.83 -6.53
N TYR A 159 -12.45 -6.76 -5.43
CA TYR A 159 -12.98 -6.96 -4.08
C TYR A 159 -14.09 -5.96 -3.78
N ILE A 160 -13.85 -4.66 -3.95
CA ILE A 160 -14.85 -3.59 -3.73
C ILE A 160 -16.10 -3.84 -4.58
N ALA A 161 -15.94 -4.17 -5.87
CA ALA A 161 -17.06 -4.45 -6.75
C ALA A 161 -17.86 -5.68 -6.30
N ASN A 162 -17.19 -6.75 -5.84
CA ASN A 162 -17.88 -7.93 -5.32
C ASN A 162 -18.62 -7.64 -4.02
N THR A 163 -18.01 -6.89 -3.09
CA THR A 163 -18.67 -6.49 -1.83
C THR A 163 -19.91 -5.65 -2.09
N ILE A 164 -19.88 -4.74 -3.07
CA ILE A 164 -21.03 -3.87 -3.38
C ILE A 164 -22.12 -4.59 -4.16
N LEU A 165 -21.76 -5.52 -5.07
CA LEU A 165 -22.71 -6.07 -6.05
C LEU A 165 -23.22 -7.47 -5.73
N TRP A 166 -22.42 -8.32 -5.05
CA TRP A 166 -22.69 -9.77 -5.01
C TRP A 166 -22.54 -10.45 -3.65
N GLU A 167 -22.01 -9.78 -2.62
CA GLU A 167 -21.83 -10.32 -1.25
C GLU A 167 -21.21 -11.75 -1.19
N LEU A 168 -20.30 -12.07 -2.10
CA LEU A 168 -19.72 -13.43 -2.20
C LEU A 168 -18.52 -13.63 -1.25
N GLU A 169 -18.76 -14.28 -0.12
CA GLU A 169 -17.76 -14.53 0.93
C GLU A 169 -16.54 -15.36 0.47
N VAL A 170 -16.74 -16.38 -0.37
CA VAL A 170 -15.63 -17.25 -0.83
C VAL A 170 -14.64 -16.50 -1.72
N VAL A 171 -15.13 -15.54 -2.51
CA VAL A 171 -14.29 -14.70 -3.38
C VAL A 171 -13.46 -13.74 -2.54
N ALA A 172 -14.02 -13.22 -1.44
CA ALA A 172 -13.33 -12.30 -0.53
C ALA A 172 -12.05 -12.93 0.06
N LEU A 173 -12.14 -14.16 0.59
CA LEU A 173 -11.01 -14.82 1.24
C LEU A 173 -9.84 -15.08 0.27
N VAL A 174 -10.13 -15.58 -0.93
CA VAL A 174 -9.11 -15.83 -1.96
C VAL A 174 -8.44 -14.51 -2.37
N MET A 175 -9.22 -13.44 -2.55
CA MET A 175 -8.69 -12.12 -2.90
C MET A 175 -7.79 -11.56 -1.78
N MET A 176 -8.13 -11.77 -0.52
CA MET A 176 -7.28 -11.38 0.60
C MET A 176 -5.94 -12.14 0.56
N VAL A 177 -5.95 -13.47 0.44
CA VAL A 177 -4.70 -14.26 0.33
C VAL A 177 -3.83 -13.76 -0.83
N LEU A 178 -4.42 -13.54 -2.01
CA LEU A 178 -3.70 -13.03 -3.17
C LEU A 178 -3.12 -11.63 -2.93
N TRP A 179 -3.85 -10.75 -2.24
CA TRP A 179 -3.37 -9.42 -1.92
C TRP A 179 -2.17 -9.45 -0.96
N GLY A 180 -2.21 -10.30 0.07
CA GLY A 180 -1.06 -10.52 0.97
C GLY A 180 0.19 -10.98 0.21
N LEU A 181 0.03 -11.92 -0.72
CA LEU A 181 1.12 -12.38 -1.61
C LEU A 181 1.64 -11.27 -2.52
N VAL A 182 0.77 -10.39 -3.03
CA VAL A 182 1.19 -9.22 -3.81
C VAL A 182 2.04 -8.28 -2.98
N LEU A 183 1.65 -7.96 -1.74
CA LEU A 183 2.43 -7.09 -0.86
C LEU A 183 3.83 -7.67 -0.58
N LEU A 184 3.91 -8.96 -0.26
CA LEU A 184 5.17 -9.67 -0.07
C LEU A 184 6.00 -9.68 -1.37
N GLY A 185 5.37 -9.91 -2.51
CA GLY A 185 5.98 -9.86 -3.84
C GLY A 185 6.58 -8.49 -4.17
N VAL A 186 5.85 -7.40 -3.90
CA VAL A 186 6.33 -6.03 -4.11
C VAL A 186 7.54 -5.76 -3.20
N GLY A 187 7.43 -6.10 -1.92
CA GLY A 187 8.51 -5.91 -0.96
C GLY A 187 9.79 -6.68 -1.31
N THR A 188 9.66 -7.94 -1.73
CA THR A 188 10.80 -8.76 -2.19
C THR A 188 11.39 -8.25 -3.50
N ALA A 189 10.56 -7.85 -4.47
CA ALA A 189 11.01 -7.29 -5.74
C ALA A 189 11.83 -6.01 -5.51
N LEU A 190 11.34 -5.09 -4.69
CA LEU A 190 12.05 -3.86 -4.31
C LEU A 190 13.37 -4.12 -3.59
N ARG A 191 13.43 -5.15 -2.72
CA ARG A 191 14.65 -5.50 -1.97
C ARG A 191 15.76 -6.07 -2.87
N THR A 192 15.39 -6.70 -3.98
CA THR A 192 16.33 -7.32 -4.95
C THR A 192 16.71 -6.39 -6.10
N GLU A 193 16.27 -5.13 -6.07
CA GLU A 193 16.66 -4.15 -7.08
C GLU A 193 18.11 -3.70 -6.89
N PRO A 194 18.91 -3.64 -7.98
CA PRO A 194 20.24 -3.05 -7.92
C PRO A 194 20.09 -1.62 -7.44
N ARG A 195 20.59 -1.33 -6.24
CA ARG A 195 20.66 0.04 -5.75
C ARG A 195 21.71 0.74 -6.59
N PRO A 196 21.39 1.86 -7.26
CA PRO A 196 22.45 2.66 -7.87
C PRO A 196 23.39 3.08 -6.73
N ARG A 197 24.62 2.54 -6.73
CA ARG A 197 25.66 3.00 -5.81
C ARG A 197 25.98 4.42 -6.23
N LEU A 198 25.64 5.39 -5.40
CA LEU A 198 26.00 6.80 -5.62
C LEU A 198 27.52 7.01 -5.76
N ALA A 199 28.34 6.05 -5.34
CA ALA A 199 29.78 6.02 -5.62
C ALA A 199 30.08 6.09 -7.14
N GLU A 200 29.35 5.36 -7.98
CA GLU A 200 29.55 5.40 -9.45
C GLU A 200 29.09 6.74 -10.05
N ARG A 201 28.07 7.39 -9.47
CA ARG A 201 27.59 8.71 -9.95
C ARG A 201 28.47 9.88 -9.52
N LEU A 202 29.31 9.69 -8.50
CA LEU A 202 30.31 10.68 -8.09
C LEU A 202 31.61 10.52 -8.87
N GLU A 203 31.96 9.30 -9.29
CA GLU A 203 33.12 9.03 -10.16
C GLU A 203 32.90 9.55 -11.59
N ASP A 204 31.70 9.38 -12.16
CA ASP A 204 31.36 9.89 -13.51
C ASP A 204 31.18 11.41 -13.59
N GLY A 205 31.20 12.11 -12.45
CA GLY A 205 31.08 13.58 -12.35
C GLY A 205 32.42 14.30 -12.16
N THR A 206 33.53 13.56 -12.10
CA THR A 206 34.89 14.08 -11.96
C THR A 206 35.83 13.39 -12.96
N ALA A 207 35.65 13.69 -14.25
CA ALA A 207 36.65 13.49 -15.29
C ALA A 207 36.55 14.61 -16.33
#